data_AF-A0A924P659-F1
#
_entry.id   AF-A0A924P659-F1
#
_cell.length_a   1.000
_cell.length_b   1.000
_cell.length_c   1.000
_cell.angle_alpha   90.00
_cell.angle_beta   90.00
_cell.angle_gamma   90.00
#
_symmetry.space_group_name_H-M   'P 1'
#
loop_
_entity.id
_entity.type
_entity.pdbx_description
1 polymer ?
#
loop_
_entity_poly.entity_id
_entity_poly.type
_entity_poly.pdbx_seq_one_letter_code
_entity_poly.pdbx_strand_id
1 'polypeptide(L)'
;MNYNTRTESGQNRRNPQHPSDQRNGNLSAPSAPSEEATIKVDGFDQVLEMLRIADPQFRDSLLRRLGQRDPELARNLRAELGF
;
A
#
# COMPACT_ATOMS: atom_id res chain seq x y z
N MET A 1 9.18 -38.35 38.74
CA MET A 1 9.64 -39.49 37.92
C MET A 1 8.88 -39.49 36.60
N ASN A 2 9.62 -39.42 35.50
CA ASN A 2 9.13 -39.36 34.13
C ASN A 2 8.64 -40.74 33.67
N TYR A 3 7.55 -40.78 32.91
CA TYR A 3 7.20 -41.93 32.08
C TYR A 3 7.49 -41.59 30.61
N ASN A 4 8.44 -42.32 30.02
CA ASN A 4 8.66 -42.36 28.58
C ASN A 4 7.51 -43.12 27.92
N THR A 5 6.86 -42.54 26.91
CA THR A 5 6.07 -43.31 25.92
C THR A 5 6.72 -43.19 24.54
N ARG A 6 7.55 -44.18 24.29
CA ARG A 6 8.00 -44.64 22.98
C ARG A 6 6.78 -44.93 22.10
N THR A 7 6.64 -44.24 20.98
CA THR A 7 5.81 -44.66 19.86
C THR A 7 6.70 -45.20 18.74
N GLU A 8 6.73 -46.52 18.64
CA GLU A 8 7.25 -47.25 17.50
C GLU A 8 6.22 -47.26 16.36
N SER A 9 6.72 -47.02 15.15
CA SER A 9 6.46 -47.84 13.96
C SER A 9 5.00 -48.07 13.53
N GLY A 10 4.56 -47.24 12.57
CA GLY A 10 3.27 -47.39 11.90
C GLY A 10 3.32 -47.11 10.40
N GLN A 11 3.98 -48.00 9.66
CA GLN A 11 3.55 -48.48 8.34
C GLN A 11 3.18 -47.44 7.26
N ASN A 12 4.22 -47.00 6.56
CA ASN A 12 4.37 -47.08 5.10
C ASN A 12 3.16 -47.66 4.32
N ARG A 13 2.12 -46.85 4.09
CA ARG A 13 1.03 -47.17 3.16
C ARG A 13 1.33 -46.53 1.81
N ARG A 14 1.73 -47.42 0.89
CA ARG A 14 1.81 -47.25 -0.56
C ARG A 14 0.62 -46.44 -1.09
N ASN A 15 0.87 -45.27 -1.64
CA ASN A 15 -0.06 -44.64 -2.58
C ASN A 15 0.50 -44.88 -3.99
N PRO A 16 -0.16 -45.68 -4.86
CA PRO A 16 0.32 -45.95 -6.20
C PRO A 16 0.00 -44.81 -7.18
N GLN A 17 0.99 -44.50 -8.01
CA GLN A 17 0.86 -43.98 -9.38
C GLN A 17 0.09 -42.66 -9.57
N HIS A 18 0.83 -41.56 -9.64
CA HIS A 18 0.47 -40.48 -10.54
C HIS A 18 1.34 -40.59 -11.81
N PRO A 19 0.74 -40.69 -13.01
CA PRO A 19 1.50 -40.74 -14.25
C PRO A 19 2.19 -39.40 -14.51
N SER A 20 3.42 -39.54 -14.99
CA SER A 20 4.29 -38.52 -15.55
C SER A 20 3.63 -37.82 -16.74
N ASP A 21 3.00 -36.68 -16.51
CA ASP A 21 2.74 -35.68 -17.55
C ASP A 21 3.91 -34.71 -17.59
N GLN A 22 4.93 -35.13 -18.33
CA GLN A 22 6.11 -34.37 -18.70
C GLN A 22 5.69 -33.29 -19.70
N ARG A 23 5.02 -32.23 -19.23
CA ARG A 23 4.87 -30.98 -20.01
C ARG A 23 6.07 -30.09 -19.74
N ASN A 24 7.05 -30.28 -20.62
CA ASN A 24 8.12 -29.35 -20.91
C ASN A 24 7.52 -27.97 -21.25
N GLY A 25 7.46 -27.09 -20.25
CA GLY A 25 7.13 -25.70 -20.38
C GLY A 25 8.28 -24.90 -19.82
N ASN A 26 9.21 -24.53 -20.70
CA ASN A 26 10.21 -23.50 -20.47
C ASN A 26 9.48 -22.16 -20.18
N LEU A 27 8.95 -21.99 -18.97
CA LEU A 27 8.53 -20.69 -18.49
C LEU A 27 9.78 -19.97 -17.99
N SER A 28 10.38 -19.25 -18.94
CA SER A 28 11.30 -18.15 -18.68
C SER A 28 10.86 -17.42 -17.40
N ALA A 29 11.72 -17.45 -16.39
CA ALA A 29 11.55 -16.67 -15.18
C ALA A 29 11.24 -15.22 -15.60
N PRO A 30 10.09 -14.63 -15.19
CA PRO A 30 9.92 -13.21 -15.38
C PRO A 30 11.04 -12.53 -14.59
N SER A 31 11.90 -11.89 -15.37
CA SER A 31 13.03 -11.13 -14.90
C SER A 31 12.55 -9.95 -14.08
N ALA A 32 13.31 -9.68 -13.03
CA ALA A 32 13.33 -8.48 -12.19
C ALA A 32 12.14 -8.27 -11.23
N PRO A 33 12.42 -7.98 -9.94
CA PRO A 33 11.43 -7.34 -9.09
C PRO A 33 11.11 -5.99 -9.72
N SER A 34 9.88 -5.83 -10.22
CA SER A 34 9.35 -4.54 -10.62
C SER A 34 9.57 -3.58 -9.46
N GLU A 35 10.37 -2.54 -9.71
CA GLU A 35 10.53 -1.41 -8.80
C GLU A 35 9.14 -0.99 -8.32
N GLU A 36 8.90 -1.12 -7.01
CA GLU A 36 7.73 -0.58 -6.36
C GLU A 36 7.73 0.92 -6.64
N ALA A 37 6.98 1.32 -7.68
CA ALA A 37 6.78 2.71 -8.04
C ALA A 37 6.20 3.40 -6.82
N THR A 38 7.06 4.06 -6.04
CA THR A 38 6.67 4.85 -4.89
C THR A 38 5.77 5.95 -5.44
N ILE A 39 4.47 5.79 -5.30
CA ILE A 39 3.49 6.80 -5.71
C ILE A 39 3.81 8.03 -4.88
N LYS A 40 4.48 9.01 -5.49
CA LYS A 40 4.72 10.31 -4.87
C LYS A 40 3.38 11.03 -4.85
N VAL A 41 2.67 10.90 -3.73
CA VAL A 41 1.46 11.67 -3.49
C VAL A 41 1.88 13.08 -3.10
N ASP A 42 1.58 14.05 -3.96
CA ASP A 42 1.72 15.46 -3.60
C ASP A 42 0.54 15.87 -2.73
N GLY A 43 0.76 15.86 -1.41
CA GLY A 43 -0.27 16.22 -0.44
C GLY A 43 -0.71 17.68 -0.53
N PHE A 44 0.13 18.56 -1.08
CA PHE A 44 -0.23 19.97 -1.23
C PHE A 44 -1.23 20.16 -2.38
N ASP A 45 -0.96 19.57 -3.54
CA ASP A 45 -1.89 19.58 -4.68
C ASP A 45 -3.23 18.94 -4.32
N GLN A 46 -3.21 17.82 -3.57
CA GLN A 46 -4.45 17.17 -3.15
C GLN A 46 -5.29 18.07 -2.23
N VAL A 47 -4.66 18.81 -1.31
CA VAL A 47 -5.37 19.77 -0.45
C VAL A 47 -5.87 20.96 -1.26
N LEU A 48 -5.11 21.44 -2.25
CA LEU A 48 -5.56 22.49 -3.16
C LEU A 48 -6.80 22.07 -3.94
N GLU A 49 -6.81 20.88 -4.54
CA GLU A 49 -7.96 20.33 -5.25
C GLU A 49 -9.19 20.24 -4.33
N MET A 50 -9.00 19.73 -3.11
CA MET A 50 -10.06 19.65 -2.12
C MET A 50 -10.60 21.04 -1.74
N LEU A 51 -9.73 22.04 -1.61
CA LEU A 51 -10.14 23.42 -1.30
C LEU A 51 -10.84 24.13 -2.47
N ARG A 52 -10.53 23.76 -3.72
CA ARG A 52 -11.20 24.29 -4.92
C ARG A 52 -12.66 23.85 -4.99
N ILE A 53 -12.94 22.59 -4.63
CA ILE A 53 -14.31 22.05 -4.63
C ILE A 53 -15.08 22.37 -3.33
N ALA A 54 -14.37 22.72 -2.26
CA ALA A 54 -14.99 23.01 -0.97
C ALA A 54 -15.80 24.31 -0.99
N ASP A 55 -16.81 24.35 -0.12
CA ASP A 55 -17.65 25.52 0.11
C ASP A 55 -16.79 26.76 0.46
N PRO A 56 -17.12 27.95 -0.10
CA PRO A 56 -16.34 29.17 0.14
C PRO A 56 -16.20 29.54 1.62
N GLN A 57 -17.24 29.37 2.45
CA GLN A 57 -17.17 29.71 3.87
C GLN A 57 -16.27 28.74 4.63
N PHE A 58 -16.35 27.45 4.30
CA PHE A 58 -15.49 26.43 4.90
C PHE A 58 -14.01 26.71 4.60
N ARG A 59 -13.69 26.95 3.32
CA ARG A 59 -12.33 27.27 2.87
C ARG A 59 -11.77 28.50 3.58
N ASP A 60 -12.53 29.58 3.69
CA ASP A 60 -12.07 30.79 4.37
C ASP A 60 -11.81 30.54 5.86
N SER A 61 -12.72 29.81 6.52
CA SER A 61 -12.58 29.45 7.93
C SER A 61 -11.35 28.57 8.19
N LEU A 62 -11.07 27.63 7.27
CA LEU A 62 -9.91 26.75 7.35
C LEU A 62 -8.62 27.54 7.13
N LEU A 63 -8.54 28.34 6.07
CA LEU A 63 -7.36 29.17 5.76
C LEU A 63 -7.08 30.17 6.88
N ARG A 64 -8.11 30.72 7.52
CA ARG A 64 -7.96 31.62 8.66
C ARG A 64 -7.36 30.91 9.87
N ARG A 65 -7.84 29.71 10.20
CA ARG A 65 -7.26 28.89 11.29
C ARG A 65 -5.86 28.43 10.96
N LEU A 66 -5.62 28.01 9.72
CA LEU A 66 -4.32 27.59 9.24
C LEU A 66 -3.32 28.75 9.34
N GLY A 67 -3.68 29.96 8.91
CA GLY A 67 -2.81 31.12 8.98
C GLY A 67 -2.40 31.55 10.39
N GLN A 68 -3.16 31.15 11.43
CA GLN A 68 -2.75 31.37 12.82
C GLN A 68 -1.64 30.41 13.27
N ARG A 69 -1.54 29.24 12.64
CA ARG A 69 -0.58 28.19 12.97
C ARG A 69 0.62 28.18 12.02
N ASP A 70 0.34 28.35 10.73
CA ASP A 70 1.31 28.40 9.65
C ASP A 70 0.90 29.50 8.64
N PRO A 71 1.41 30.73 8.83
CA PRO A 71 1.06 31.86 7.99
C PRO A 71 1.62 31.73 6.57
N GLU A 72 2.74 31.03 6.39
CA GLU A 72 3.38 30.88 5.07
C GLU A 72 2.57 29.91 4.20
N LEU A 73 2.22 28.74 4.75
CA LEU A 73 1.41 27.76 4.04
C LEU A 73 0.03 28.32 3.68
N ALA A 74 -0.61 29.05 4.59
CA ALA A 74 -1.88 29.70 4.31
C ALA A 74 -1.78 30.76 3.21
N ARG A 75 -0.66 31.49 3.15
CA ARG A 75 -0.41 32.48 2.08
C ARG A 75 -0.21 31.81 0.73
N ASN A 76 0.55 30.71 0.69
CA ASN A 76 0.76 29.94 -0.53
C ASN A 76 -0.55 29.36 -1.06
N LEU A 77 -1.38 28.76 -0.19
CA LEU A 77 -2.69 28.26 -0.57
C LEU A 77 -3.62 29.37 -1.08
N ARG A 78 -3.62 30.56 -0.46
CA ARG A 78 -4.42 31.70 -0.94
C ARG A 78 -3.99 32.18 -2.33
N ALA A 79 -2.68 32.26 -2.57
CA ALA A 79 -2.13 32.66 -3.87
C ALA A 79 -2.58 31.68 -4.97
N GLU A 80 -2.46 30.37 -4.72
CA GLU A 80 -2.86 29.32 -5.67
C GLU A 80 -4.38 29.25 -5.91
N LEU A 81 -5.18 29.73 -4.96
CA LEU A 81 -6.64 29.80 -5.06
C LEU A 81 -7.15 31.13 -5.63
N GLY A 82 -6.29 32.13 -5.81
CA GLY A 82 -6.65 33.43 -6.41
C GLY A 82 -7.35 34.43 -5.47
N PHE A 83 -7.04 34.40 -4.17
CA PHE A 83 -7.59 35.31 -3.15
C PHE A 83 -6.60 36.40 -2.70
#